data_AF-A0A930QAL4-F1
#
_entry.id   AF-A0A930QAL4-F1
#
_cell.length_a   1.000
_cell.length_b   1.000
_cell.length_c   1.000
_cell.angle_alpha   90.00
_cell.angle_beta   90.00
_cell.angle_gamma   90.00
#
_symmetry.space_group_name_H-M   'P 1'
#
loop_
_entity.id
_entity.type
_entity.pdbx_description
1 polymer ?
#
loop_
_entity_poly.entity_id
_entity_poly.type
_entity_poly.pdbx_seq_one_letter_code
_entity_poly.pdbx_strand_id
1 'polypeptide(L)'
;MKPIRQSFQIAEIDLHDALLQDIAVLYQEKRIVISLILPLFPPIRNAEQAAALIMENTSHFDISFEEPWGQGTYIFSEEIRQSPNGQLHLTITLNSDDTIRIIGTKISLENLPQ
;
A
#
# COMPACT_ATOMS: atom_id res chain seq x y z
N MET A 1 -14.86 -12.74 12.59
CA MET A 1 -13.70 -12.23 13.36
C MET A 1 -13.50 -10.77 13.00
N LYS A 2 -13.23 -9.88 13.97
CA LYS A 2 -12.90 -8.48 13.66
C LYS A 2 -11.46 -8.43 13.12
N PRO A 3 -11.17 -7.70 12.03
CA PRO A 3 -9.80 -7.51 11.58
C PRO A 3 -9.00 -6.85 12.72
N ILE A 4 -7.83 -7.41 13.02
CA ILE A 4 -6.91 -6.81 13.98
C ILE A 4 -6.28 -5.62 13.25
N ARG A 5 -6.77 -4.42 13.55
CA ARG A 5 -6.18 -3.18 13.06
C ARG A 5 -4.89 -2.90 13.81
N GLN A 6 -3.76 -3.24 13.20
CA GLN A 6 -2.47 -2.70 13.64
C GLN A 6 -2.32 -1.31 13.01
N SER A 7 -2.34 -0.27 13.85
CA SER A 7 -1.93 1.07 13.44
C SER A 7 -0.40 1.11 13.43
N PHE A 8 0.21 0.92 12.28
CA PHE A 8 1.65 1.06 12.11
C PHE A 8 2.04 2.54 12.22
N GLN A 9 3.15 2.83 12.92
CA GLN A 9 3.78 4.13 12.78
C GLN A 9 4.31 4.24 11.34
N ILE A 10 4.33 5.45 10.77
CA ILE A 10 4.72 5.72 9.37
C ILE A 10 6.08 5.10 9.00
N ALA A 11 6.96 4.84 9.98
CA ALA A 11 8.28 4.25 9.81
C ALA A 11 8.33 2.70 9.78
N GLU A 12 7.19 1.99 9.86
CA GLU A 12 7.16 0.52 10.03
C GLU A 12 6.54 -0.26 8.84
N ILE A 13 6.07 0.44 7.81
CA ILE A 13 5.49 -0.24 6.65
C ILE A 13 6.63 -0.61 5.70
N ASP A 14 7.09 -1.86 5.77
CA ASP A 14 8.05 -2.45 4.82
C ASP A 14 7.28 -3.23 3.76
N LEU A 15 7.19 -2.63 2.56
CA LEU A 15 6.48 -3.17 1.39
C LEU A 15 7.42 -3.69 0.31
N HIS A 16 8.74 -3.66 0.52
CA HIS A 16 9.70 -4.10 -0.48
C HIS A 16 9.40 -5.56 -0.90
N ASP A 17 9.43 -5.82 -2.21
CA ASP A 17 9.08 -7.11 -2.83
C ASP A 17 7.63 -7.57 -2.61
N ALA A 18 6.73 -6.73 -2.08
CA ALA A 18 5.31 -7.09 -1.99
C ALA A 18 4.68 -7.14 -3.38
N LEU A 19 4.00 -8.25 -3.69
CA LEU A 19 3.30 -8.45 -4.95
C LEU A 19 1.99 -7.66 -4.96
N LEU A 20 1.81 -6.84 -6.00
CA LEU A 20 0.59 -6.09 -6.23
C LEU A 20 -0.50 -7.03 -6.78
N GLN A 21 -1.65 -7.09 -6.10
CA GLN A 21 -2.78 -7.95 -6.51
C GLN A 21 -3.92 -7.13 -7.14
N ASP A 22 -4.34 -6.06 -6.47
CA ASP A 22 -5.46 -5.23 -6.89
C ASP A 22 -5.38 -3.83 -6.28
N ILE A 23 -6.06 -2.86 -6.90
CA ILE A 23 -6.24 -1.52 -6.34
C ILE A 23 -7.72 -1.14 -6.46
N ALA A 24 -8.39 -1.03 -5.31
CA ALA A 24 -9.80 -0.65 -5.23
C ALA A 24 -9.96 0.83 -4.84
N VAL A 25 -10.76 1.56 -5.62
CA VAL A 25 -11.17 2.94 -5.33
C VAL A 25 -12.57 2.93 -4.72
N LEU A 26 -12.65 3.09 -3.39
CA LEU A 26 -13.90 3.14 -2.65
C LEU A 26 -14.37 4.60 -2.56
N TYR A 27 -15.05 5.07 -3.61
CA TYR A 27 -15.40 6.48 -3.79
C TYR A 27 -16.21 7.07 -2.63
N GLN A 28 -17.26 6.37 -2.17
CA GLN A 28 -18.12 6.85 -1.08
C GLN A 28 -17.36 7.00 0.25
N GLU A 29 -16.40 6.10 0.51
CA GLU A 29 -15.56 6.10 1.70
C GLU A 29 -14.33 7.03 1.57
N LYS A 30 -14.11 7.60 0.38
CA LYS A 30 -12.90 8.37 0.03
C LYS A 30 -11.64 7.58 0.38
N ARG A 31 -11.61 6.30 -0.01
CA ARG A 31 -10.59 5.35 0.42
C ARG A 31 -9.98 4.63 -0.77
N ILE A 32 -8.67 4.47 -0.75
CA ILE A 32 -7.95 3.59 -1.67
C ILE A 32 -7.46 2.38 -0.88
N VAL A 33 -7.64 1.20 -1.45
CA VAL A 33 -7.15 -0.07 -0.89
C VAL A 33 -6.25 -0.72 -1.92
N ILE A 34 -4.99 -0.93 -1.57
CA ILE A 34 -4.04 -1.70 -2.37
C ILE A 34 -3.92 -3.09 -1.73
N SER A 35 -4.32 -4.11 -2.46
CA SER A 35 -4.20 -5.51 -2.04
C SER A 35 -2.83 -6.05 -2.42
N LEU A 36 -2.15 -6.66 -1.45
CA LEU A 36 -0.75 -7.10 -1.55
C LEU A 36 -0.58 -8.53 -1.06
N ILE A 37 0.42 -9.23 -1.59
CA ILE A 37 1.02 -10.40 -0.93
C ILE A 37 2.40 -9.96 -0.43
N LEU A 38 2.56 -9.93 0.89
CA LEU A 38 3.85 -9.66 1.54
C LEU A 38 4.74 -10.90 1.45
N PRO A 39 6.02 -10.77 1.10
CA PRO A 39 6.93 -11.89 0.94
C PRO A 39 7.28 -12.52 2.29
N LEU A 40 7.68 -13.79 2.22
CA LEU A 40 8.37 -14.49 3.30
C LEU A 40 9.68 -13.74 3.62
N PHE A 41 9.82 -13.22 4.84
CA PHE A 41 11.00 -12.48 5.27
C PHE A 41 11.36 -12.79 6.73
N PRO A 42 12.03 -13.93 7.00
CA PRO A 42 12.38 -14.32 8.37
C PRO A 42 13.41 -13.36 9.00
N PRO A 43 13.30 -13.06 10.30
CA PRO A 43 12.34 -13.57 11.27
C PRO A 43 11.03 -12.77 11.35
N ILE A 44 10.84 -11.74 10.52
CA ILE A 44 9.70 -10.81 10.57
C ILE A 44 8.41 -11.52 10.13
N ARG A 45 8.48 -12.27 9.02
CA ARG A 45 7.38 -13.05 8.44
C ARG A 45 7.85 -14.46 8.11
N ASN A 46 7.17 -15.47 8.65
CA ASN A 46 7.48 -16.90 8.46
C ASN A 46 6.68 -17.57 7.32
N ALA A 47 5.80 -16.83 6.68
CA ALA A 47 5.08 -17.23 5.48
C ALA A 47 4.73 -15.98 4.66
N GLU A 48 4.38 -16.17 3.39
CA GLU A 48 3.71 -15.13 2.63
C GLU A 48 2.38 -14.76 3.27
N GLN A 49 2.01 -13.48 3.18
CA GLN A 49 0.84 -12.95 3.87
C GLN A 49 0.05 -11.98 3.00
N ALA A 50 -1.24 -12.25 2.84
CA ALA A 50 -2.15 -11.30 2.22
C ALA A 50 -2.35 -10.08 3.13
N ALA A 51 -2.24 -8.89 2.56
CA ALA A 51 -2.40 -7.63 3.27
C ALA A 51 -3.14 -6.59 2.42
N ALA A 52 -3.68 -5.59 3.08
CA ALA A 52 -4.32 -4.43 2.48
C ALA A 52 -3.65 -3.16 3.00
N LEU A 53 -3.01 -2.40 2.10
CA LEU A 53 -2.56 -1.05 2.38
C LEU A 53 -3.72 -0.09 2.11
N ILE A 54 -4.14 0.63 3.14
CA ILE A 54 -5.35 1.45 3.11
C ILE A 54 -4.96 2.91 3.32
N MET A 55 -5.38 3.77 2.39
CA MET A 55 -5.32 5.22 2.54
C MET A 55 -6.74 5.78 2.75
N GLU A 56 -6.97 6.45 3.88
CA GLU A 56 -8.26 7.05 4.25
C GLU A 56 -8.29 8.56 3.95
N ASN A 57 -9.49 9.07 3.65
CA ASN A 57 -9.74 10.46 3.25
C ASN A 57 -8.84 10.92 2.09
N THR A 58 -8.78 10.08 1.07
CA THR A 58 -7.98 10.31 -0.14
C THR A 58 -8.50 11.53 -0.88
N SER A 59 -7.57 12.43 -1.20
CA SER A 59 -7.80 13.66 -1.97
C SER A 59 -7.16 13.62 -3.35
N HIS A 60 -6.19 12.73 -3.55
CA HIS A 60 -5.48 12.54 -4.81
C HIS A 60 -5.06 11.08 -4.95
N PHE A 61 -5.19 10.54 -6.16
CA PHE A 61 -4.77 9.19 -6.52
C PHE A 61 -4.41 9.16 -8.00
N ASP A 62 -3.19 8.76 -8.33
CA ASP A 62 -2.75 8.47 -9.70
C ASP A 62 -1.88 7.22 -9.75
N ILE A 63 -1.88 6.57 -10.91
CA ILE A 63 -0.97 5.51 -11.27
C ILE A 63 -0.38 5.86 -12.63
N SER A 64 0.95 5.77 -12.79
CA SER A 64 1.58 5.77 -14.11
C SER A 64 1.55 4.35 -14.68
N PHE A 65 1.33 4.24 -15.99
CA PHE A 65 1.38 2.98 -16.71
C PHE A 65 2.17 3.21 -18.00
N GLU A 66 3.46 3.44 -17.85
CA GLU A 66 4.38 3.57 -18.99
C GLU A 66 4.77 2.18 -19.54
N GLU A 67 4.70 1.14 -18.71
CA GLU A 67 4.93 -0.26 -19.09
C GLU A 67 3.66 -1.13 -18.95
N PRO A 68 3.57 -2.28 -19.65
CA PRO A 68 2.48 -3.23 -19.44
C PRO A 68 2.43 -3.75 -17.99
N TRP A 69 1.24 -3.70 -17.40
CA TRP A 69 0.97 -4.08 -16.02
C TRP A 69 0.19 -5.39 -15.93
N GLY A 70 0.32 -6.11 -14.81
CA GLY A 70 -0.38 -7.37 -14.60
C GLY A 70 0.31 -8.27 -13.57
N GLN A 71 0.12 -9.58 -13.71
CA GLN A 71 0.71 -10.56 -12.81
C GLN A 71 2.25 -10.42 -12.79
N GLY A 72 2.83 -10.41 -11.59
CA GLY A 72 4.27 -10.29 -11.38
C GLY A 72 4.76 -8.87 -11.11
N THR A 73 3.87 -7.87 -11.11
CA THR A 73 4.19 -6.53 -10.62
C THR A 73 4.40 -6.54 -9.10
N TYR A 74 5.52 -5.98 -8.64
CA TYR A 74 5.85 -5.87 -7.22
C TYR A 74 6.36 -4.48 -6.86
N ILE A 75 6.31 -4.17 -5.56
CA ILE A 75 6.79 -2.91 -5.00
C ILE A 75 8.32 -2.95 -4.92
N PHE A 76 8.97 -2.05 -5.64
CA PHE A 76 10.41 -1.82 -5.57
C PHE A 76 10.77 -0.89 -4.41
N SER A 77 9.97 0.15 -4.16
CA SER A 77 10.15 1.02 -3.01
C SER A 77 8.90 1.80 -2.66
N GLU A 78 8.87 2.31 -1.44
CA GLU A 78 7.82 3.16 -0.92
C GLU A 78 8.41 4.37 -0.19
N GLU A 79 7.75 5.51 -0.34
CA GLU A 79 8.07 6.72 0.38
C GLU A 79 6.79 7.33 0.97
N ILE A 80 6.83 7.66 2.26
CA ILE A 80 5.74 8.36 2.94
C ILE A 80 6.27 9.69 3.49
N ARG A 81 5.68 10.79 3.02
CA ARG A 81 5.97 12.14 3.53
C ARG A 81 4.74 12.71 4.21
N GLN A 82 4.94 13.36 5.36
CA GLN A 82 3.90 14.11 6.04
C GLN A 82 4.07 15.60 5.78
N SER A 83 3.04 16.23 5.22
CA SER A 83 2.99 17.67 4.99
C SER A 83 2.60 18.42 6.28
N PRO A 84 3.00 19.70 6.44
CA PRO A 84 2.67 20.50 7.64
C PRO A 84 1.17 20.64 7.93
N ASN A 85 0.33 20.48 6.91
CA ASN A 85 -1.14 20.51 7.03
C ASN A 85 -1.74 19.16 7.49
N GLY A 86 -0.90 18.18 7.84
CA GLY A 86 -1.33 16.85 8.31
C GLY A 86 -1.64 15.85 7.20
N GLN A 87 -1.47 16.21 5.92
CA GLN A 87 -1.62 15.26 4.81
C GLN A 87 -0.45 14.28 4.73
N LEU A 88 -0.76 13.04 4.36
CA LEU A 88 0.21 12.00 4.05
C LEU A 88 0.30 11.83 2.54
N HIS A 89 1.51 11.87 2.01
CA HIS A 89 1.84 11.63 0.62
C HIS A 89 2.56 10.28 0.55
N LEU A 90 1.89 9.28 -0.01
CA LEU A 90 2.45 7.98 -0.31
C LEU A 90 2.87 7.95 -1.78
N THR A 91 4.11 7.58 -2.04
CA THR A 91 4.59 7.23 -3.38
C THR A 91 5.11 5.80 -3.32
N ILE A 92 4.57 4.93 -4.16
CA ILE A 92 5.06 3.57 -4.37
C ILE A 92 5.69 3.54 -5.75
N THR A 93 6.91 3.01 -5.84
CA THR A 93 7.59 2.73 -7.10
C THR A 93 7.50 1.23 -7.36
N LEU A 94 6.99 0.86 -8.51
CA LEU A 94 6.87 -0.52 -8.98
C LEU A 94 8.17 -0.95 -9.64
N ASN A 95 8.35 -2.25 -9.81
CA ASN A 95 9.50 -2.83 -10.50
C ASN A 95 9.63 -2.47 -11.98
N SER A 96 8.61 -1.83 -12.57
CA SER A 96 8.63 -1.24 -13.91
C SER A 96 9.07 0.23 -13.93
N ASP A 97 9.47 0.79 -12.79
CA ASP A 97 9.64 2.24 -12.55
C ASP A 97 8.34 3.06 -12.58
N ASP A 98 7.18 2.42 -12.80
CA ASP A 98 5.89 3.06 -12.64
C ASP A 98 5.61 3.44 -11.19
N THR A 99 4.78 4.46 -11.01
CA THR A 99 4.48 5.03 -9.69
C THR A 99 3.01 4.99 -9.38
N ILE A 100 2.68 4.64 -8.13
CA ILE A 100 1.36 4.84 -7.54
C ILE A 100 1.49 5.95 -6.51
N ARG A 101 0.73 7.04 -6.67
CA ARG A 101 0.78 8.19 -5.77
C ARG A 101 -0.57 8.40 -5.12
N ILE A 102 -0.58 8.56 -3.80
CA ILE A 102 -1.80 8.75 -3.02
C ILE A 102 -1.60 9.86 -1.99
N ILE A 103 -2.55 10.79 -1.91
CA ILE A 103 -2.60 11.81 -0.85
C ILE A 103 -3.84 11.60 0.00
N GLY A 104 -3.67 11.41 1.30
CA GLY A 104 -4.76 11.19 2.26
C GLY A 104 -4.39 11.71 3.65
N THR A 105 -5.12 11.29 4.67
CA THR A 105 -4.88 11.74 6.05
C THR A 105 -4.42 10.64 6.99
N LYS A 106 -4.58 9.37 6.59
CA LYS A 106 -4.23 8.23 7.41
C LYS A 106 -3.91 7.03 6.54
N ILE A 107 -2.85 6.32 6.91
CA ILE A 107 -2.40 5.09 6.28
C ILE A 107 -2.43 3.95 7.30
N SER A 108 -2.76 2.74 6.85
CA SER A 108 -2.65 1.52 7.65
C SER A 108 -2.40 0.31 6.77
N LEU A 109 -1.65 -0.65 7.29
CA LEU A 109 -1.49 -1.98 6.70
C LEU A 109 -2.33 -2.96 7.53
N GLU A 110 -3.28 -3.64 6.91
CA GLU A 110 -4.12 -4.64 7.58
C GLU A 110 -3.85 -6.02 7.00
N ASN A 111 -3.69 -7.02 7.86
CA ASN A 111 -3.59 -8.41 7.43
C ASN A 111 -4.97 -8.92 7.01
N LEU A 112 -5.06 -9.47 5.81
CA LEU A 112 -6.30 -10.08 5.33
C LEU A 112 -6.44 -11.48 5.93
N PRO A 113 -7.64 -11.87 6.42
CA PRO A 113 -7.88 -13.24 6.84
C PRO A 113 -7.71 -14.18 5.64
N GLN A 114 -7.02 -15.30 5.88
CA GLN A 114 -6.91 -16.41 4.93
C GLN A 114 -8.28 -17.09 4.70
#